data_AF-A0A9Q0YKP6-F1
#
_entry.id   AF-A0A9Q0YKP6-F1
#
_cell.length_a   1.000
_cell.length_b   1.000
_cell.length_c   1.000
_cell.angle_alpha   90.00
_cell.angle_beta   90.00
_cell.angle_gamma   90.00
#
_symmetry.space_group_name_H-M   'P 1'
#
loop_
_entity.id
_entity.type
_entity.pdbx_description
1 polymer ?
#
loop_
_entity_poly.entity_id
_entity_poly.type
_entity_poly.pdbx_seq_one_letter_code
_entity_poly.pdbx_strand_id
1 'polypeptide(L)'
;MKEGSIYTRWMGTISLSGEEKKCVVITSVTDTALKTVKIYWDAYIRRVLELPPCKHLAGVEGVCIDTGISFHARISLINEHIVCGTLDLHVRAFNMSHVPMSASEVNCHLLGILEGMALIHSYGFLHPGLSSNKILLTNQGVCKLYDFCLSDNARNILEYKMSRKTLSLNQFPPEAIQRNDYSQKSDVWSTAVVIWEILSNGILNKKINKFLT
;
A
#
# COMPACT_ATOMS: atom_id res chain seq x y z
N MET A 1 -10.20 -10.17 10.77
CA MET A 1 -10.55 -10.10 9.34
C MET A 1 -10.65 -8.63 8.97
N LYS A 2 -9.97 -8.18 7.92
CA LYS A 2 -10.17 -6.83 7.36
C LYS A 2 -10.58 -6.99 5.91
N GLU A 3 -11.88 -6.86 5.63
CA GLU A 3 -12.38 -6.84 4.27
C GLU A 3 -12.12 -5.47 3.66
N GLY A 4 -11.21 -5.43 2.69
CA GLY A 4 -11.07 -4.27 1.81
C GLY A 4 -12.07 -4.35 0.66
N SER A 5 -12.21 -3.24 -0.07
CA SER A 5 -13.06 -3.19 -1.25
C SER A 5 -12.52 -4.05 -2.40
N ILE A 6 -11.20 -4.14 -2.54
CA ILE A 6 -10.52 -4.93 -3.57
C ILE A 6 -9.99 -6.26 -3.02
N TYR A 7 -9.31 -6.21 -1.88
CA TYR A 7 -8.61 -7.37 -1.30
C TYR A 7 -9.22 -7.74 0.05
N THR A 8 -9.42 -9.04 0.29
CA THR A 8 -9.66 -9.58 1.62
C THR A 8 -8.33 -9.97 2.25
N ARG A 9 -8.15 -9.63 3.54
CA ARG A 9 -6.95 -9.97 4.31
C ARG A 9 -7.31 -10.70 5.59
N TRP A 10 -6.69 -11.86 5.76
CA TRP A 10 -6.90 -12.78 6.86
C TRP A 10 -5.60 -12.94 7.62
N MET A 11 -5.67 -13.01 8.94
CA MET A 11 -4.52 -13.50 9.72
C MET A 11 -4.65 -15.01 9.82
N GLY A 12 -3.53 -15.70 9.69
CA GLY A 12 -3.44 -17.15 9.84
C GLY A 12 -2.10 -17.54 10.43
N THR A 13 -1.91 -18.84 10.60
CA THR A 13 -0.64 -19.43 11.00
C THR A 13 -0.22 -20.45 9.97
N ILE A 14 1.06 -20.46 9.62
CA ILE A 14 1.68 -21.52 8.82
C ILE A 14 2.67 -22.28 9.68
N SER A 15 2.81 -23.58 9.40
CA SER A 15 3.85 -24.41 10.01
C SER A 15 5.03 -24.50 9.04
N LEU A 16 6.21 -24.07 9.47
CA LEU A 16 7.44 -24.30 8.73
C LEU A 16 8.03 -25.67 9.10
N SER A 17 8.95 -26.18 8.28
CA SER A 17 9.63 -27.47 8.48
C SER A 17 10.49 -27.46 9.75
N GLY A 18 9.86 -27.69 10.90
CA GLY A 18 10.49 -27.61 12.23
C GLY A 18 9.55 -27.28 13.39
N GLU A 19 8.23 -27.46 13.23
CA GLU A 19 7.16 -27.15 14.20
C GLU A 19 6.97 -25.66 14.59
N GLU A 20 7.85 -24.76 14.15
CA GLU A 20 7.67 -23.33 14.40
C GLU A 20 6.45 -22.80 13.63
N LYS A 21 5.45 -22.33 14.38
CA LYS A 21 4.27 -21.66 13.83
C LYS A 21 4.58 -20.19 13.62
N LYS A 22 4.40 -19.72 12.38
CA LYS A 22 4.58 -18.32 12.02
C LYS A 22 3.23 -17.67 11.73
N CYS A 23 2.96 -16.52 12.34
CA CYS A 23 1.80 -15.70 12.01
C CYS A 23 2.00 -15.06 10.64
N VAL A 24 0.96 -15.11 9.80
CA VAL A 24 0.98 -14.62 8.43
C VAL A 24 -0.29 -13.83 8.10
N VAL A 25 -0.20 -13.02 7.05
CA VAL A 25 -1.33 -12.37 6.42
C VAL A 25 -1.60 -13.02 5.08
N ILE A 26 -2.80 -13.58 4.91
CA ILE A 26 -3.25 -14.19 3.67
C ILE A 26 -4.10 -13.15 2.93
N THR A 27 -3.69 -12.80 1.72
CA THR A 27 -4.37 -11.81 0.86
C THR A 27 -4.96 -12.48 -0.37
N SER A 28 -6.24 -12.23 -0.62
CA SER A 28 -6.95 -12.69 -1.82
C SER A 28 -7.77 -11.54 -2.40
N VAL A 29 -8.14 -11.63 -3.68
CA VAL A 29 -9.08 -10.66 -4.30
C VAL A 29 -10.51 -11.01 -3.89
N THR A 30 -11.32 -9.99 -3.61
CA THR A 30 -12.74 -10.19 -3.29
C THR A 30 -13.51 -10.66 -4.54
N ASP A 31 -14.56 -11.46 -4.35
CA ASP A 31 -15.43 -11.90 -5.45
C ASP A 31 -16.11 -10.71 -6.15
N THR A 32 -16.42 -9.66 -5.40
CA THR A 32 -16.93 -8.41 -5.94
C THR A 32 -15.91 -7.75 -6.85
N ALA A 33 -14.64 -7.64 -6.44
CA ALA A 33 -13.61 -7.00 -7.23
C ALA A 33 -13.28 -7.81 -8.49
N LEU A 34 -13.24 -9.15 -8.43
CA LEU A 34 -13.08 -10.00 -9.61
C LEU A 34 -14.17 -9.78 -10.67
N LYS A 35 -15.39 -9.43 -10.25
CA LYS A 35 -16.52 -9.16 -11.16
C LYS A 35 -16.59 -7.72 -11.66
N THR A 36 -16.05 -6.77 -10.91
CA THR A 36 -16.28 -5.33 -11.12
C THR A 36 -15.04 -4.55 -11.54
N VAL A 37 -13.84 -5.10 -11.30
CA VAL A 37 -12.57 -4.47 -11.60
C VAL A 37 -11.71 -5.46 -12.37
N LYS A 38 -11.18 -5.02 -13.52
CA LYS A 38 -10.20 -5.82 -14.26
C LYS A 38 -8.88 -5.85 -13.49
N ILE A 39 -8.62 -6.97 -12.81
CA ILE A 39 -7.44 -7.19 -11.96
C ILE A 39 -6.72 -8.46 -12.42
N TYR A 40 -5.48 -8.32 -12.88
CA TYR A 40 -4.60 -9.46 -13.18
C TYR A 40 -3.89 -9.96 -11.91
N TRP A 41 -4.59 -10.74 -11.09
CA TRP A 41 -4.10 -11.15 -9.77
C TRP A 41 -2.97 -12.19 -9.80
N ASP A 42 -3.06 -13.15 -10.72
CA ASP A 42 -2.04 -14.16 -10.94
C ASP A 42 -0.71 -13.53 -11.42
N ALA A 43 -0.78 -12.54 -12.31
CA ALA A 43 0.37 -11.77 -12.77
C ALA A 43 0.95 -10.91 -11.63
N TYR A 44 0.09 -10.35 -10.76
CA TYR A 44 0.53 -9.61 -9.58
C TYR A 44 1.33 -10.52 -8.64
N ILE A 45 0.80 -11.70 -8.31
CA ILE A 45 1.50 -12.67 -7.44
C ILE A 45 2.84 -13.07 -8.05
N ARG A 46 2.88 -13.42 -9.34
CA ARG A 46 4.13 -13.77 -10.03
C ARG A 46 5.16 -12.66 -9.90
N ARG A 47 4.78 -11.42 -10.19
CA ARG A 47 5.71 -10.27 -10.11
C ARG A 47 6.14 -9.97 -8.68
N VAL A 48 5.27 -10.18 -7.69
CA VAL A 48 5.63 -9.98 -6.27
C VAL A 48 6.66 -11.01 -5.80
N LEU A 49 6.58 -12.25 -6.30
CA LEU A 49 7.57 -13.28 -6.01
C LEU A 49 8.95 -12.99 -6.63
N GLU A 50 9.01 -12.16 -7.67
CA GLU A 50 10.25 -11.71 -8.31
C GLU A 50 10.92 -10.55 -7.57
N LEU A 51 10.25 -9.93 -6.58
CA LEU A 51 10.80 -8.81 -5.83
C LEU A 51 11.97 -9.27 -4.94
N PRO A 52 13.09 -8.54 -4.93
CA PRO A 52 14.18 -8.79 -3.99
C PRO A 52 13.72 -8.49 -2.55
N PRO A 53 14.36 -9.13 -1.55
CA PRO A 53 14.10 -8.79 -0.16
C PRO A 53 14.28 -7.31 0.11
N CYS A 54 13.27 -6.68 0.70
CA CYS A 54 13.28 -5.26 1.01
C CYS A 54 12.59 -5.01 2.36
N LYS A 55 13.29 -4.31 3.27
CA LYS A 55 12.75 -3.96 4.59
C LYS A 55 11.54 -3.02 4.52
N HIS A 56 11.33 -2.37 3.39
CA HIS A 56 10.25 -1.41 3.13
C HIS A 56 9.03 -2.01 2.43
N LEU A 57 8.98 -3.32 2.27
CA LEU A 57 7.81 -4.08 1.83
C LEU A 57 7.52 -5.19 2.84
N ALA A 58 6.30 -5.74 2.81
CA ALA A 58 5.99 -6.96 3.55
C ALA A 58 6.64 -8.15 2.83
N GLY A 59 7.43 -8.92 3.57
CA GLY A 59 8.00 -10.19 3.12
C GLY A 59 6.92 -11.15 2.62
N VAL A 60 7.26 -11.95 1.62
CA VAL A 60 6.40 -12.99 1.06
C VAL A 60 6.86 -14.33 1.62
N GLU A 61 5.97 -15.02 2.30
CA GLU A 61 6.22 -16.35 2.86
C GLU A 61 5.84 -17.46 1.86
N GLY A 62 4.92 -17.16 0.94
CA GLY A 62 4.53 -18.11 -0.09
C GLY A 62 3.20 -17.77 -0.76
N VAL A 63 2.64 -18.78 -1.42
CA VAL A 63 1.37 -18.70 -2.13
C VAL A 63 0.51 -19.89 -1.72
N CYS A 64 -0.77 -19.65 -1.48
CA CYS A 64 -1.77 -20.70 -1.31
C CYS A 64 -2.60 -20.81 -2.59
N ILE A 65 -2.82 -22.03 -3.06
CA ILE A 65 -3.73 -22.31 -4.17
C ILE A 65 -4.86 -23.18 -3.61
N ASP A 66 -6.04 -22.59 -3.51
CA ASP A 66 -7.24 -23.30 -3.12
C ASP A 66 -7.95 -23.81 -4.38
N THR A 67 -7.91 -25.13 -4.57
CA THR A 67 -8.57 -25.85 -5.67
C THR A 67 -9.89 -26.50 -5.22
N GLY A 68 -10.58 -25.94 -4.23
CA GLY A 68 -11.85 -26.47 -3.71
C GLY A 68 -12.98 -26.61 -4.77
N ILE A 69 -14.23 -26.73 -4.33
CA ILE A 69 -15.42 -27.06 -5.17
C ILE A 69 -15.72 -26.02 -6.28
N SER A 70 -14.98 -24.91 -6.31
CA SER A 70 -15.03 -23.88 -7.36
C SER A 70 -14.43 -24.37 -8.67
N PHE A 71 -15.07 -24.06 -9.81
CA PHE A 71 -14.53 -24.33 -11.15
C PHE A 71 -13.20 -23.60 -11.44
N HIS A 72 -12.80 -22.62 -10.62
CA HIS A 72 -11.55 -21.89 -10.74
C HIS A 72 -10.77 -21.90 -9.42
N ALA A 73 -9.48 -22.24 -9.50
CA ALA A 73 -8.57 -22.20 -8.37
C ALA A 73 -8.40 -20.76 -7.85
N ARG A 74 -8.52 -20.56 -6.53
CA ARG A 74 -8.29 -19.26 -5.89
C ARG A 74 -6.84 -19.20 -5.42
N ILE A 75 -6.07 -18.27 -5.99
CA ILE A 75 -4.69 -18.03 -5.58
C ILE A 75 -4.67 -16.94 -4.50
N SER A 76 -3.96 -17.16 -3.42
CA SER A 76 -3.78 -16.19 -2.33
C SER A 76 -2.32 -15.98 -2.02
N LEU A 77 -1.93 -14.73 -1.77
CA LEU A 77 -0.57 -14.36 -1.37
C LEU A 77 -0.43 -14.48 0.15
N ILE A 78 0.62 -15.15 0.62
CA ILE A 78 0.94 -15.28 2.03
C ILE A 78 2.11 -14.34 2.34
N ASN A 79 1.86 -13.31 3.13
CA ASN A 79 2.85 -12.36 3.60
C ASN A 79 3.19 -12.58 5.07
N GLU A 80 4.35 -12.09 5.50
CA GLU A 80 4.68 -11.98 6.92
C GLU A 80 3.60 -11.17 7.66
N HIS A 81 3.33 -11.54 8.91
CA HIS A 81 2.55 -10.69 9.80
C HIS A 81 3.46 -9.65 10.46
N ILE A 82 3.10 -8.37 10.34
CA ILE A 82 3.88 -7.25 10.87
C ILE A 82 3.07 -6.56 11.97
N VAL A 83 3.63 -6.49 13.17
CA VAL A 83 3.09 -5.64 14.25
C VAL A 83 3.44 -4.19 13.92
N CYS A 84 2.44 -3.38 13.60
CA CYS A 84 2.63 -2.01 13.13
C CYS A 84 1.41 -1.11 13.39
N GLY A 85 1.67 0.20 13.40
CA GLY A 85 0.66 1.24 13.19
C GLY A 85 0.68 1.75 11.75
N THR A 86 -0.05 2.83 11.47
CA THR A 86 0.10 3.58 10.21
C THR A 86 0.98 4.80 10.44
N LEU A 87 1.65 5.27 9.38
CA LEU A 87 2.42 6.50 9.43
C LEU A 87 1.54 7.72 9.77
N ASP A 88 0.28 7.74 9.30
CA ASP A 88 -0.71 8.77 9.65
C ASP A 88 -0.88 8.92 11.18
N LEU A 89 -1.05 7.80 11.90
CA LEU A 89 -1.21 7.83 13.36
C LEU A 89 0.03 8.37 14.06
N HIS A 90 1.22 8.00 13.56
CA HIS A 90 2.49 8.47 14.09
C HIS A 90 2.65 9.98 13.89
N VAL A 91 2.43 10.47 12.67
CA VAL A 91 2.53 11.90 12.35
C VAL A 91 1.51 12.72 13.16
N ARG A 92 0.28 12.22 13.35
CA ARG A 92 -0.72 12.88 14.20
C ARG A 92 -0.32 12.93 15.66
N ALA A 93 0.36 11.91 16.18
CA ALA A 93 0.84 11.92 17.56
C ALA A 93 1.83 13.06 17.82
N PHE A 94 2.76 13.32 16.89
CA PHE A 94 3.67 14.47 16.96
C PHE A 94 2.93 15.81 16.80
N ASN A 95 1.91 15.86 15.93
CA ASN A 95 1.07 17.06 15.81
C ASN A 95 0.38 17.41 17.14
N MET A 96 -0.21 16.40 17.78
CA MET A 96 -0.96 16.56 19.03
C MET A 96 -0.06 16.90 20.22
N SER A 97 1.17 16.38 20.26
CA SER A 97 2.13 16.70 21.31
C SER A 97 2.82 18.05 21.10
N HIS A 98 2.65 18.68 19.94
CA HIS A 98 3.37 19.87 19.49
C HIS A 98 4.91 19.71 19.52
N VAL A 99 5.40 18.47 19.57
CA VAL A 99 6.82 18.14 19.46
C VAL A 99 7.10 17.78 18.00
N PRO A 100 8.12 18.35 17.36
CA PRO A 100 8.51 17.90 16.03
C PRO A 100 9.25 16.57 16.08
N MET A 101 9.09 15.77 15.02
CA MET A 101 9.99 14.62 14.79
C MET A 101 11.44 15.11 14.69
N SER A 102 12.38 14.31 15.19
CA SER A 102 13.79 14.59 14.99
C SER A 102 14.16 14.52 13.51
N ALA A 103 15.21 15.24 13.10
CA ALA A 103 15.71 15.18 11.73
C ALA A 103 16.10 13.74 11.31
N SER A 104 16.57 12.94 12.26
CA SER A 104 16.90 11.53 12.05
C SER A 104 15.67 10.69 11.71
N GLU A 105 14.58 10.83 12.48
CA GLU A 105 13.33 10.11 12.24
C GLU A 105 12.72 10.49 10.89
N VAL A 106 12.67 11.79 10.59
CA VAL A 106 12.23 12.30 9.29
C VAL A 106 13.04 11.65 8.18
N ASN A 107 14.37 11.71 8.24
CA ASN A 107 15.24 11.11 7.21
C ASN A 107 15.01 9.61 7.04
N CYS A 108 14.85 8.86 8.14
CA CYS A 108 14.55 7.43 8.10
C CYS A 108 13.22 7.12 7.39
N HIS A 109 12.16 7.89 7.67
CA HIS A 109 10.87 7.71 7.02
C HIS A 109 10.92 8.06 5.53
N LEU A 110 11.51 9.20 5.19
CA LEU A 110 11.64 9.66 3.80
C LEU A 110 12.43 8.65 2.97
N LEU A 111 13.59 8.23 3.46
CA LEU A 111 14.43 7.24 2.77
C LEU A 111 13.68 5.92 2.58
N GLY A 112 13.01 5.42 3.62
CA GLY A 112 12.30 4.15 3.52
C GLY A 112 11.12 4.17 2.54
N ILE A 113 10.38 5.27 2.49
CA ILE A 113 9.30 5.45 1.51
C ILE A 113 9.88 5.51 0.10
N LEU A 114 10.95 6.27 -0.11
CA LEU A 114 11.58 6.43 -1.42
C LEU A 114 12.21 5.11 -1.92
N GLU A 115 12.90 4.37 -1.06
CA GLU A 115 13.45 3.05 -1.38
C GLU A 115 12.35 2.06 -1.76
N GLY A 116 11.25 2.03 -0.98
CA GLY A 116 10.09 1.20 -1.28
C GLY A 116 9.43 1.55 -2.62
N MET A 117 9.20 2.85 -2.88
CA MET A 117 8.58 3.32 -4.12
C MET A 117 9.46 3.05 -5.34
N ALA A 118 10.77 3.31 -5.24
CA ALA A 118 11.73 3.02 -6.30
C ALA A 118 11.74 1.52 -6.64
N LEU A 119 11.71 0.66 -5.63
CA LEU A 119 11.67 -0.78 -5.84
C LEU A 119 10.40 -1.21 -6.59
N ILE A 120 9.21 -0.85 -6.10
CA ILE A 120 7.96 -1.29 -6.75
C ILE A 120 7.86 -0.75 -8.18
N HIS A 121 8.33 0.49 -8.44
CA HIS A 121 8.37 1.07 -9.78
C HIS A 121 9.26 0.29 -10.73
N SER A 122 10.45 -0.13 -10.27
CA SER A 122 11.39 -0.90 -11.08
C SER A 122 10.87 -2.29 -11.49
N TYR A 123 9.87 -2.82 -10.78
CA TYR A 123 9.20 -4.08 -11.07
C TYR A 123 7.81 -3.91 -11.71
N GLY A 124 7.49 -2.72 -12.21
CA GLY A 124 6.26 -2.48 -12.98
C GLY A 124 4.99 -2.37 -12.13
N PHE A 125 5.14 -2.08 -10.84
CA PHE A 125 4.02 -1.75 -9.97
C PHE A 125 3.82 -0.24 -9.85
N LEU A 126 2.61 0.15 -9.46
CA LEU A 126 2.21 1.50 -9.09
C LEU A 126 1.42 1.47 -7.78
N HIS A 127 1.26 2.60 -7.10
CA HIS A 127 0.57 2.69 -5.83
C HIS A 127 -0.65 3.65 -5.84
N PRO A 128 -1.70 3.40 -6.67
CA PRO A 128 -2.91 4.21 -6.70
C PRO A 128 -3.52 4.42 -5.32
N GLY A 129 -3.52 5.66 -4.83
CA GLY A 129 -4.02 6.02 -3.50
C GLY A 129 -3.00 5.87 -2.37
N LEU A 130 -1.70 5.96 -2.68
CA LEU A 130 -0.64 6.17 -1.69
C LEU A 130 -0.99 7.38 -0.80
N SER A 131 -0.89 7.18 0.52
CA SER A 131 -1.08 8.19 1.55
C SER A 131 -0.41 7.70 2.84
N SER A 132 -0.23 8.57 3.84
CA SER A 132 0.30 8.19 5.16
C SER A 132 -0.52 7.07 5.84
N ASN A 133 -1.81 6.96 5.54
CA ASN A 133 -2.70 5.88 6.00
C ASN A 133 -2.44 4.53 5.31
N LYS A 134 -1.78 4.56 4.15
CA LYS A 134 -1.40 3.41 3.33
C LYS A 134 0.10 3.07 3.46
N ILE A 135 0.74 3.56 4.51
CA ILE A 135 2.12 3.21 4.87
C ILE A 135 2.08 2.66 6.30
N LEU A 136 2.58 1.44 6.47
CA LEU A 136 2.73 0.81 7.78
C LEU A 136 3.99 1.35 8.44
N LEU A 137 3.96 1.52 9.76
CA LEU A 137 5.11 1.88 10.57
C LEU A 137 5.31 0.83 11.66
N THR A 138 6.45 0.12 11.62
CA THR A 138 6.78 -0.88 12.63
C THR A 138 7.21 -0.23 13.94
N ASN A 139 7.23 -0.99 15.02
CA ASN A 139 7.73 -0.52 16.33
C ASN A 139 9.21 -0.11 16.32
N GLN A 140 9.97 -0.55 15.31
CA GLN A 140 11.36 -0.17 15.08
C GLN A 140 11.50 1.08 14.19
N GLY A 141 10.40 1.77 13.86
CA GLY A 141 10.42 2.99 13.04
C GLY A 141 10.58 2.74 11.54
N VAL A 142 10.39 1.50 11.07
CA VAL A 142 10.55 1.16 9.64
C VAL A 142 9.24 1.34 8.90
N CYS A 143 9.25 2.16 7.84
CA CYS A 143 8.11 2.31 6.94
C CYS A 143 8.01 1.11 5.98
N LYS A 144 6.81 0.55 5.81
CA LYS A 144 6.52 -0.51 4.83
C LYS A 144 5.32 -0.14 3.96
N LEU A 145 5.48 -0.24 2.64
CA LEU A 145 4.42 0.00 1.66
C LEU A 145 3.54 -1.25 1.51
N TYR A 146 2.24 -1.04 1.26
CA TYR A 146 1.27 -2.12 1.01
C TYR A 146 0.14 -1.60 0.13
N ASP A 147 -0.64 -2.50 -0.48
CA ASP A 147 -1.81 -2.12 -1.32
C ASP A 147 -1.43 -1.45 -2.66
N PHE A 148 -0.19 -1.69 -3.13
CA PHE A 148 0.24 -1.40 -4.51
C PHE A 148 -0.30 -2.46 -5.49
N CYS A 149 -0.28 -2.16 -6.78
CA CYS A 149 -0.82 -3.02 -7.82
C CYS A 149 0.05 -2.99 -9.08
N LEU A 150 -0.19 -3.91 -10.01
CA LEU A 150 0.44 -3.85 -11.34
C LEU A 150 0.07 -2.54 -12.03
N SER A 151 1.01 -1.97 -12.78
CA SER A 151 0.77 -0.78 -13.61
C SER A 151 -0.46 -0.93 -14.51
N ASP A 152 -0.65 -2.09 -15.14
CA ASP A 152 -1.83 -2.38 -15.97
C ASP A 152 -3.17 -2.37 -15.21
N ASN A 153 -3.14 -2.59 -13.90
CA ASN A 153 -4.33 -2.53 -13.04
C ASN A 153 -4.57 -1.12 -12.48
N ALA A 154 -3.59 -0.21 -12.57
CA ALA A 154 -3.58 1.03 -11.80
C ALA A 154 -4.76 1.94 -12.10
N ARG A 155 -5.08 2.14 -13.39
CA ARG A 155 -6.23 2.95 -13.82
C ARG A 155 -7.56 2.38 -13.34
N ASN A 156 -7.78 1.06 -13.49
CA ASN A 156 -9.04 0.44 -13.06
C ASN A 156 -9.21 0.50 -11.54
N ILE A 157 -8.12 0.32 -10.79
CA ILE A 157 -8.11 0.43 -9.34
C ILE A 157 -8.36 1.87 -8.89
N LEU A 158 -7.78 2.86 -9.58
CA LEU A 158 -8.01 4.28 -9.33
C LEU A 158 -9.50 4.62 -9.50
N GLU A 159 -10.08 4.28 -10.65
CA GLU A 159 -11.48 4.53 -10.96
C GLU A 159 -12.41 3.88 -9.93
N TYR A 160 -12.12 2.63 -9.56
CA TYR A 160 -12.86 1.94 -8.52
C TYR A 160 -12.75 2.64 -7.15
N LYS A 161 -11.55 3.09 -6.75
CA LYS A 161 -11.36 3.83 -5.49
C LYS A 161 -12.11 5.17 -5.48
N MET A 162 -12.10 5.89 -6.60
CA MET A 162 -12.82 7.17 -6.76
C MET A 162 -14.34 6.98 -6.71
N SER A 163 -14.89 6.00 -7.42
CA SER A 163 -16.34 5.72 -7.45
C SER A 163 -16.91 5.39 -6.07
N ARG A 164 -16.12 4.74 -5.22
CA ARG A 164 -16.51 4.37 -3.86
C ARG A 164 -16.33 5.50 -2.83
N LYS A 165 -15.86 6.69 -3.24
CA LYS A 165 -15.53 7.84 -2.37
C LYS A 165 -14.65 7.43 -1.18
N THR A 166 -13.77 6.45 -1.40
CA THR A 166 -12.93 5.88 -0.33
C THR A 166 -11.82 6.81 0.12
N LEU A 167 -11.51 7.82 -0.69
CA LEU A 167 -10.51 8.84 -0.46
C LEU A 167 -11.13 10.21 -0.80
N SER A 168 -10.69 11.25 -0.11
CA SER A 168 -11.07 12.62 -0.45
C SER A 168 -10.42 13.02 -1.77
N LEU A 169 -11.12 13.78 -2.63
CA LEU A 169 -10.61 14.17 -3.96
C LEU A 169 -9.22 14.83 -3.89
N ASN A 170 -8.94 15.59 -2.83
CA ASN A 170 -7.68 16.28 -2.60
C ASN A 170 -6.48 15.34 -2.35
N GLN A 171 -6.69 14.03 -2.32
CA GLN A 171 -5.66 13.01 -2.11
C GLN A 171 -5.18 12.37 -3.43
N PHE A 172 -5.73 12.81 -4.57
CA PHE A 172 -5.36 12.29 -5.89
C PHE A 172 -4.58 13.31 -6.71
N PRO A 173 -3.62 12.83 -7.54
CA PRO A 173 -2.95 13.65 -8.54
C PRO A 173 -3.96 14.34 -9.47
N PRO A 174 -3.67 15.56 -9.95
CA PRO A 174 -4.60 16.31 -10.79
C PRO A 174 -4.98 15.56 -12.07
N GLU A 175 -4.05 14.86 -12.71
CA GLU A 175 -4.30 14.04 -13.90
C GLU A 175 -5.21 12.84 -13.62
N ALA A 176 -5.15 12.28 -12.41
CA ALA A 176 -6.04 11.21 -11.99
C ALA A 176 -7.48 11.70 -11.89
N ILE A 177 -7.69 12.90 -11.37
CA ILE A 177 -9.01 13.52 -11.24
C ILE A 177 -9.55 13.98 -12.60
N GLN A 178 -8.70 14.62 -13.41
CA GLN A 178 -9.13 15.28 -14.65
C GLN A 178 -9.25 14.31 -15.83
N ARG A 179 -8.41 13.27 -15.88
CA ARG A 179 -8.27 12.40 -17.06
C ARG A 179 -8.42 10.91 -16.78
N ASN A 180 -8.69 10.52 -15.52
CA ASN A 180 -8.68 9.13 -15.08
C ASN A 180 -7.40 8.40 -15.50
N ASP A 181 -6.26 9.09 -15.38
CA ASP A 181 -4.95 8.59 -15.77
C ASP A 181 -4.08 8.35 -14.53
N TYR A 182 -3.23 7.32 -14.58
CA TYR A 182 -2.32 7.01 -13.47
C TYR A 182 -1.02 6.39 -13.97
N SER A 183 0.09 6.98 -13.55
CA SER A 183 1.44 6.58 -13.95
C SER A 183 2.42 6.67 -12.78
N GLN A 184 3.70 6.36 -13.02
CA GLN A 184 4.76 6.61 -12.03
C GLN A 184 4.84 8.09 -11.63
N LYS A 185 4.49 9.03 -12.52
CA LYS A 185 4.47 10.47 -12.18
C LYS A 185 3.34 10.82 -11.21
N SER A 186 2.24 10.11 -11.31
CA SER A 186 1.11 10.18 -10.38
C SER A 186 1.51 9.68 -8.99
N ASP A 187 2.26 8.58 -8.93
CA ASP A 187 2.86 8.09 -7.68
C ASP A 187 3.84 9.11 -7.07
N VAL A 188 4.70 9.73 -7.89
CA VAL A 188 5.63 10.78 -7.43
C VAL A 188 4.89 11.95 -6.79
N TRP A 189 3.76 12.38 -7.38
CA TRP A 189 2.90 13.40 -6.77
C TRP A 189 2.38 12.94 -5.41
N SER A 190 1.83 11.73 -5.31
CA SER A 190 1.30 11.20 -4.05
C SER A 190 2.40 11.03 -2.99
N THR A 191 3.61 10.60 -3.39
CA THR A 191 4.77 10.52 -2.50
C THR A 191 5.16 11.90 -1.98
N ALA A 192 5.16 12.93 -2.82
CA ALA A 192 5.46 14.30 -2.39
C ALA A 192 4.45 14.82 -1.36
N VAL A 193 3.16 14.48 -1.50
CA VAL A 193 2.13 14.82 -0.50
C VAL A 193 2.41 14.14 0.84
N VAL A 194 2.80 12.86 0.84
CA VAL A 194 3.17 12.16 2.08
C VAL A 194 4.42 12.78 2.72
N ILE A 195 5.45 13.08 1.93
CA ILE A 195 6.67 13.74 2.44
C ILE A 195 6.31 15.09 3.06
N TRP A 196 5.46 15.88 2.40
CA TRP A 196 4.98 17.15 2.94
C TRP A 196 4.25 16.96 4.28
N GLU A 197 3.42 15.93 4.41
CA GLU A 197 2.71 15.60 5.65
C GLU A 197 3.69 15.29 6.80
N ILE A 198 4.76 14.54 6.53
CA ILE A 198 5.82 14.25 7.51
C ILE A 198 6.53 15.55 7.93
N LEU A 199 6.97 16.35 6.97
CA LEU A 199 7.74 17.58 7.21
C LEU A 199 6.92 18.68 7.91
N SER A 200 5.61 18.64 7.76
CA SER A 200 4.69 19.61 8.35
C SER A 200 4.04 19.12 9.64
N ASN A 201 4.52 18.02 10.24
CA ASN A 201 3.92 17.37 11.41
C ASN A 201 2.41 17.14 11.25
N GLY A 202 1.97 16.63 10.09
CA GLY A 202 0.56 16.30 9.86
C GLY A 202 -0.34 17.48 9.56
N ILE A 203 0.22 18.67 9.31
CA ILE A 203 -0.54 19.79 8.75
C ILE A 203 -0.80 19.49 7.27
N LEU A 204 -1.81 18.65 7.02
CA LEU A 204 -2.47 18.60 5.72
C LEU A 204 -3.14 19.95 5.53
N ASN A 205 -2.44 20.84 4.84
CA ASN A 205 -2.97 22.14 4.53
C ASN A 205 -4.26 21.90 3.73
N LYS A 206 -5.43 22.24 4.32
CA LYS A 206 -6.72 22.26 3.60
C LYS A 206 -6.68 23.18 2.35
N LYS A 207 -5.54 23.82 2.10
CA LYS A 207 -5.17 24.73 1.00
C LYS A 207 -4.04 24.20 0.09
N ILE A 208 -3.77 22.89 -0.02
CA ILE A 208 -2.88 22.38 -1.11
C ILE A 208 -3.37 22.87 -2.49
N ASN A 209 -4.66 23.18 -2.62
CA ASN A 209 -5.27 23.78 -3.82
C ASN A 209 -4.75 25.18 -4.20
N LYS A 210 -3.97 25.89 -3.38
CA LYS A 210 -3.49 27.25 -3.72
C LYS A 210 -2.08 27.28 -4.31
N PHE A 211 -1.33 26.18 -4.25
CA PHE A 211 0.05 26.11 -4.76
C PHE A 211 0.16 25.37 -6.09
N LEU A 212 -0.93 24.76 -6.57
CA LEU A 212 -0.95 23.86 -7.74
C LEU A 212 -2.02 24.22 -8.79
N THR A 213 -2.58 25.43 -8.71
CA THR A 213 -3.37 26.10 -9.76
C THR A 213 -2.77 27.45 -10.06
#